data_AF-A0A9X2EFH9-F1
#
_entry.id   AF-A0A9X2EFH9-F1
#
_cell.length_a   1.000
_cell.length_b   1.000
_cell.length_c   1.000
_cell.angle_alpha   90.00
_cell.angle_beta   90.00
_cell.angle_gamma   90.00
#
_symmetry.space_group_name_H-M   'P 1'
#
loop_
_entity.id
_entity.type
_entity.pdbx_description
1 polymer ?
#
loop_
_entity_poly.entity_id
_entity_poly.type
_entity_poly.pdbx_seq_one_letter_code
_entity_poly.pdbx_strand_id
1 'polypeptide(L)'
;MVTPEFLAFIQQALTGKLPPAPELDAIDPQIKALAEELSAIHLPEWQAPNSPKTAEPTVTGLKQATRVAEYLFKRGVRIHPELEQIRWVATPGGPPGAFDTGLHVTKDENGDWPSPDPDAFYDMEDIQVTQTDDGRWVAVHPRGLSFDAATKTEAYAGVVDQLRQRIERARNEQPNENQ
;
A
#
# COMPACT_ATOMS: atom_id res chain seq x y z
N MET A 1 -2.75 34.09 41.84
CA MET A 1 -4.01 34.24 41.08
C MET A 1 -4.10 33.07 40.13
N VAL A 2 -5.23 32.37 40.12
CA VAL A 2 -5.46 31.24 39.22
C VAL A 2 -5.93 31.82 37.88
N THR A 3 -5.23 31.50 36.79
CA THR A 3 -5.58 32.03 35.47
C THR A 3 -6.68 31.19 34.82
N PRO A 4 -7.50 31.76 33.91
CA PRO A 4 -8.53 31.02 33.19
C PRO A 4 -7.99 29.79 32.44
N GLU A 5 -6.76 29.86 31.92
CA GLU A 5 -6.10 28.77 31.19
C GLU A 5 -5.76 27.59 32.11
N PHE A 6 -5.39 27.85 33.36
CA PHE A 6 -5.10 26.80 34.34
C PHE A 6 -6.37 26.07 34.80
N LEU A 7 -7.49 26.80 34.94
CA LEU A 7 -8.79 26.17 35.23
C LEU A 7 -9.28 25.30 34.07
N ALA A 8 -9.10 25.76 32.83
CA ALA A 8 -9.44 24.99 31.64
C ALA A 8 -8.61 23.70 31.54
N PHE A 9 -7.32 23.75 31.86
CA PHE A 9 -6.44 22.57 31.90
C PHE A 9 -6.87 21.55 32.97
N ILE A 10 -7.26 22.01 34.17
CA ILE A 10 -7.77 21.11 35.23
C ILE A 10 -9.12 20.49 34.83
N GLN A 11 -10.02 21.26 34.22
CA GLN A 11 -11.29 20.74 33.70
C GLN A 11 -11.07 19.69 32.59
N GLN A 12 -10.05 19.87 31.77
CA GLN A 12 -9.66 18.95 30.70
C GLN A 12 -9.11 17.62 31.27
N ALA A 13 -8.27 17.69 32.30
CA ALA A 13 -7.76 16.51 32.99
C ALA A 13 -8.86 15.70 33.70
N LEU A 14 -9.91 16.38 34.19
CA LEU A 14 -11.00 15.75 34.95
C LEU A 14 -12.09 15.15 34.05
N THR A 15 -12.34 15.70 32.87
CA THR A 15 -13.49 15.30 32.03
C THR A 15 -13.13 14.31 30.92
N GLY A 16 -11.84 14.14 30.60
CA GLY A 16 -11.37 13.23 29.55
C GLY A 16 -11.87 13.55 28.14
N LYS A 17 -12.59 14.66 27.96
CA LYS A 17 -13.10 15.10 26.66
C LYS A 17 -12.11 16.09 26.04
N LEU A 18 -11.52 15.67 24.93
CA LEU A 18 -10.81 16.58 24.04
C LEU A 18 -11.78 17.68 23.58
N PRO A 19 -11.31 18.94 23.42
CA PRO A 19 -12.11 19.96 22.76
C PRO A 19 -12.57 19.44 21.39
N PRO A 20 -13.77 19.84 20.93
CA PRO A 20 -14.22 19.50 19.58
C PRO A 20 -13.13 19.93 18.59
N ALA A 21 -12.72 19.01 17.73
CA ALA A 21 -11.69 19.27 16.73
C ALA A 21 -12.12 20.51 15.91
N PRO A 22 -11.24 21.51 15.71
CA PRO A 22 -11.53 22.54 14.73
C PRO A 22 -11.77 21.86 13.39
N GLU A 23 -12.81 22.33 12.70
CA GLU A 23 -13.34 21.82 11.44
C GLU A 23 -12.21 21.37 10.49
N LEU A 24 -12.30 20.11 10.03
CA LEU A 24 -11.33 19.46 9.13
C LEU A 24 -11.12 20.21 7.80
N ASP A 25 -11.92 21.22 7.51
CA ASP A 25 -11.85 22.07 6.31
C ASP A 25 -10.82 23.21 6.42
N ALA A 26 -10.14 23.37 7.56
CA ALA A 26 -9.10 24.40 7.77
C ALA A 26 -7.67 23.85 7.89
N ILE A 27 -7.44 22.57 7.52
CA ILE A 27 -6.10 21.96 7.60
C ILE A 27 -5.28 22.34 6.37
N ASP A 28 -4.05 22.83 6.59
CA ASP A 28 -3.08 23.13 5.53
C ASP A 28 -2.92 21.93 4.59
N PRO A 29 -3.00 22.10 3.26
CA PRO A 29 -2.85 21.01 2.29
C PRO A 29 -1.56 20.18 2.47
N GLN A 30 -0.46 20.79 2.91
CA GLN A 30 0.79 20.07 3.17
C GLN A 30 0.70 19.19 4.42
N ILE A 31 -0.04 19.62 5.45
CA ILE A 31 -0.33 18.80 6.63
C ILE A 31 -1.24 17.64 6.24
N LYS A 32 -2.24 17.89 5.39
CA LYS A 32 -3.16 16.85 4.89
C LYS A 32 -2.40 15.78 4.10
N ALA A 33 -1.58 16.18 3.12
CA ALA A 33 -0.78 15.24 2.34
C ALA A 33 0.14 14.39 3.24
N LEU A 34 0.85 15.02 4.19
CA LEU A 34 1.69 14.28 5.14
C LEU A 34 0.86 13.36 6.06
N ALA A 35 -0.34 13.75 6.45
CA ALA A 35 -1.22 12.90 7.24
C ALA A 35 -1.70 11.68 6.45
N GLU A 36 -1.97 11.83 5.15
CA GLU A 36 -2.34 10.72 4.26
C GLU A 36 -1.19 9.71 4.16
N GLU A 37 0.04 10.16 3.89
CA GLU A 37 1.25 9.30 3.87
C GLU A 37 1.45 8.56 5.21
N LEU A 38 1.29 9.25 6.34
CA LEU A 38 1.47 8.66 7.67
C LEU A 38 0.32 7.71 8.05
N SER A 39 -0.82 7.80 7.38
CA SER A 39 -1.97 6.94 7.65
C SER A 39 -1.80 5.53 7.08
N ALA A 40 -1.08 5.40 5.95
CA ALA A 40 -0.76 4.15 5.28
C ALA A 40 0.64 4.24 4.64
N ILE A 41 1.64 3.84 5.40
CA ILE A 41 3.04 3.76 4.99
C ILE A 41 3.28 2.38 4.38
N HIS A 42 3.48 2.34 3.07
CA HIS A 42 3.79 1.14 2.31
C HIS A 42 5.29 0.87 2.35
N LEU A 43 5.68 -0.23 2.99
CA LEU A 43 7.07 -0.63 3.14
C LEU A 43 7.39 -1.76 2.14
N PRO A 44 8.45 -1.60 1.32
CA PRO A 44 8.87 -2.66 0.41
C PRO A 44 9.44 -3.85 1.17
N GLU A 45 9.67 -4.93 0.44
CA GLU A 45 10.51 -6.01 0.93
C GLU A 45 11.86 -5.45 1.41
N TRP A 46 12.32 -5.91 2.57
CA TRP A 46 13.56 -5.42 3.14
C TRP A 46 14.44 -6.57 3.64
N GLN A 47 15.65 -6.65 3.08
CA GLN A 47 16.69 -7.55 3.56
C GLN A 47 17.71 -6.78 4.39
N ALA A 48 17.85 -7.15 5.67
CA ALA A 48 18.88 -6.54 6.51
C ALA A 48 20.26 -7.04 6.08
N PRO A 49 21.30 -6.19 6.01
CA PRO A 49 22.65 -6.59 5.60
C PRO A 49 23.25 -7.75 6.42
N ASN A 50 22.81 -7.89 7.67
CA ASN A 50 23.34 -8.85 8.64
C ASN A 50 22.34 -9.95 9.02
N SER A 51 21.25 -10.12 8.28
CA SER A 51 20.24 -11.13 8.57
C SER A 51 19.93 -11.95 7.32
N PRO A 52 19.88 -13.29 7.42
CA PRO A 52 19.37 -14.12 6.33
C PRO A 52 17.85 -13.98 6.16
N LYS A 53 17.16 -13.35 7.12
CA LYS A 53 15.71 -13.14 7.06
C LYS A 53 15.40 -11.89 6.25
N THR A 54 14.50 -12.06 5.29
CA THR A 54 13.87 -10.98 4.55
C THR A 54 12.54 -10.62 5.19
N ALA A 55 12.30 -9.34 5.42
CA ALA A 55 11.00 -8.83 5.83
C ALA A 55 10.12 -8.68 4.57
N GLU A 56 8.95 -9.32 4.59
CA GLU A 56 7.98 -9.22 3.51
C GLU A 56 7.44 -7.79 3.37
N PRO A 57 6.98 -7.38 2.17
CA PRO A 57 6.26 -6.13 1.99
C PRO A 57 5.10 -6.00 2.96
N THR A 58 4.91 -4.81 3.52
CA THR A 58 3.87 -4.59 4.53
C THR A 58 3.35 -3.16 4.51
N VAL A 59 2.16 -2.97 5.07
CA VAL A 59 1.57 -1.64 5.25
C VAL A 59 1.42 -1.38 6.74
N THR A 60 1.94 -0.25 7.19
CA THR A 60 1.79 0.21 8.57
C THR A 60 1.18 1.60 8.61
N GLY A 61 0.57 1.98 9.72
CA GLY A 61 -0.12 3.26 9.83
C GLY A 61 -0.03 3.85 11.23
N LEU A 62 -0.01 5.17 11.30
CA LEU A 62 -0.01 5.91 12.56
C LEU A 62 -1.44 6.30 12.94
N LYS A 63 -1.95 5.77 14.06
CA LYS A 63 -3.30 6.09 14.57
C LYS A 63 -3.59 7.58 14.78
N GLN A 64 -2.54 8.40 14.98
CA GLN A 64 -2.64 9.85 15.13
C GLN A 64 -1.94 10.60 13.99
N ALA A 65 -1.97 10.05 12.77
CA ALA A 65 -1.27 10.58 11.60
C ALA A 65 -1.43 12.10 11.42
N THR A 66 -2.64 12.66 11.51
CA THR A 66 -2.88 14.11 11.41
C THR A 66 -2.13 14.92 12.46
N ARG A 67 -2.15 14.48 13.71
CA ARG A 67 -1.44 15.16 14.81
C ARG A 67 0.07 15.08 14.64
N VAL A 68 0.57 13.93 14.18
CA VAL A 68 1.99 13.74 13.89
C VAL A 68 2.42 14.61 12.70
N ALA A 69 1.61 14.66 11.63
CA ALA A 69 1.84 15.48 10.45
C ALA A 69 1.93 16.97 10.80
N GLU A 70 0.97 17.49 11.58
CA GLU A 70 1.00 18.88 12.04
C GLU A 70 2.27 19.19 12.85
N TYR A 71 2.68 18.28 13.74
CA TYR A 71 3.89 18.43 14.52
C TYR A 71 5.16 18.44 13.65
N LEU A 72 5.28 17.50 12.70
CA LEU A 72 6.42 17.42 11.77
C LEU A 72 6.48 18.66 10.86
N PHE A 73 5.33 19.12 10.37
CA PHE A 73 5.24 20.34 9.59
C PHE A 73 5.74 21.57 10.38
N LYS A 74 5.32 21.72 11.63
CA LYS A 74 5.80 22.79 12.54
C LYS A 74 7.30 22.68 12.84
N ARG A 75 7.87 21.47 12.79
CA ARG A 75 9.32 21.23 12.88
C ARG A 75 10.08 21.52 11.59
N GLY A 76 9.39 21.90 10.51
CA GLY A 76 10.01 22.21 9.22
C GLY A 76 10.11 21.02 8.27
N VAL A 77 9.50 19.87 8.56
CA VAL A 77 9.44 18.75 7.61
C VAL A 77 8.53 19.12 6.44
N ARG A 78 8.98 18.83 5.21
CA ARG A 78 8.27 19.08 3.96
C ARG A 78 8.40 17.86 3.05
N ILE A 79 7.36 17.63 2.25
CA ILE A 79 7.37 16.62 1.19
C ILE A 79 7.84 17.30 -0.09
N HIS A 80 8.85 16.71 -0.74
CA HIS A 80 9.45 17.18 -1.98
C HIS A 80 9.36 16.04 -3.01
N PRO A 81 8.27 15.95 -3.79
CA PRO A 81 8.06 14.88 -4.76
C PRO A 81 9.20 14.76 -5.78
N GLU A 82 9.88 15.86 -6.08
CA GLU A 82 11.05 15.89 -6.95
C GLU A 82 12.24 15.07 -6.42
N LEU A 83 12.36 14.92 -5.10
CA LEU A 83 13.41 14.16 -4.42
C LEU A 83 13.04 12.69 -4.19
N GLU A 84 11.85 12.28 -4.58
CA GLU A 84 11.39 10.90 -4.47
C GLU A 84 12.27 9.97 -5.32
N GLN A 85 12.79 8.92 -4.69
CA GLN A 85 13.64 7.88 -5.31
C GLN A 85 12.88 6.59 -5.57
N ILE A 86 11.79 6.38 -4.82
CA ILE A 86 10.95 5.19 -4.88
C ILE A 86 9.51 5.63 -4.71
N ARG A 87 8.61 5.05 -5.50
CA ARG A 87 7.18 5.35 -5.47
C ARG A 87 6.39 4.09 -5.28
N TRP A 88 5.43 4.11 -4.35
CA TRP A 88 4.45 3.04 -4.27
C TRP A 88 3.36 3.24 -5.32
N VAL A 89 2.97 2.15 -5.99
CA VAL A 89 1.86 2.09 -6.93
C VAL A 89 0.99 0.89 -6.59
N ALA A 90 -0.32 1.05 -6.77
CA ALA A 90 -1.29 0.02 -6.47
C ALA A 90 -1.08 -1.23 -7.33
N THR A 91 -1.49 -2.38 -6.80
CA THR A 91 -1.51 -3.65 -7.53
C THR A 91 -2.33 -3.51 -8.82
N PRO A 92 -1.76 -3.82 -10.01
CA PRO A 92 -2.49 -3.73 -11.27
C PRO A 92 -3.78 -4.56 -11.26
N GLY A 93 -4.95 -3.96 -11.52
CA GLY A 93 -6.24 -4.66 -11.50
C GLY A 93 -6.66 -5.19 -10.11
N GLY A 94 -5.98 -4.72 -9.05
CA GLY A 94 -6.31 -4.98 -7.65
C GLY A 94 -7.45 -4.08 -7.15
N PRO A 95 -8.22 -4.52 -6.15
CA PRO A 95 -9.19 -3.64 -5.52
C PRO A 95 -8.46 -2.47 -4.84
N PRO A 96 -8.94 -1.22 -4.97
CA PRO A 96 -8.35 -0.09 -4.26
C PRO A 96 -8.47 -0.32 -2.75
N GLY A 97 -7.34 -0.42 -2.07
CA GLY A 97 -7.30 -0.67 -0.64
C GLY A 97 -6.10 -0.01 0.00
N ALA A 98 -6.30 0.71 1.11
CA ALA A 98 -5.23 1.36 1.87
C ALA A 98 -4.24 0.37 2.53
N PHE A 99 -4.47 -0.94 2.39
CA PHE A 99 -3.60 -2.01 2.87
C PHE A 99 -3.08 -2.88 1.72
N ASP A 100 -3.28 -2.45 0.48
CA ASP A 100 -2.63 -3.07 -0.67
C ASP A 100 -1.12 -2.90 -0.54
N THR A 101 -0.37 -3.99 -0.59
CA THR A 101 1.10 -3.91 -0.55
C THR A 101 1.67 -3.39 -1.86
N GLY A 102 0.92 -3.48 -2.96
CA GLY A 102 1.24 -2.90 -4.27
C GLY A 102 2.66 -3.21 -4.76
N LEU A 103 3.25 -2.25 -5.44
CA LEU A 103 4.61 -2.30 -5.99
C LEU A 103 5.36 -1.03 -5.65
N HIS A 104 6.67 -1.15 -5.46
CA HIS A 104 7.55 0.01 -5.36
C HIS A 104 8.36 0.13 -6.64
N VAL A 105 8.12 1.20 -7.40
CA VAL A 105 8.83 1.50 -8.64
C VAL A 105 9.93 2.54 -8.39
N THR A 106 10.97 2.48 -9.21
CA THR A 106 12.06 3.47 -9.23
C THR A 106 12.04 4.20 -10.56
N LYS A 107 12.62 5.41 -10.60
CA LYS A 107 12.74 6.16 -11.85
C LYS A 107 13.58 5.36 -12.85
N ASP A 108 13.16 5.38 -14.11
CA ASP A 108 13.89 4.75 -15.20
C ASP A 108 15.12 5.59 -15.63
N GLU A 109 15.79 5.17 -16.71
CA GLU A 109 16.97 5.86 -17.25
C GLU A 109 16.68 7.30 -17.71
N ASN A 110 15.42 7.63 -18.01
CA ASN A 110 14.98 8.96 -18.44
C ASN A 110 14.53 9.83 -17.25
N GLY A 111 14.44 9.24 -16.05
CA GLY A 111 13.96 9.92 -14.84
C GLY A 111 12.44 9.85 -14.65
N ASP A 112 11.74 9.06 -15.48
CA ASP A 112 10.29 8.90 -15.45
C ASP A 112 9.88 7.74 -14.53
N TRP A 113 8.65 7.80 -14.01
CA TRP A 113 8.09 6.74 -13.19
C TRP A 113 7.39 5.71 -14.09
N PRO A 114 7.95 4.49 -14.26
CA PRO A 114 7.33 3.50 -15.12
C PRO A 114 6.00 3.03 -14.52
N SER A 115 4.99 2.88 -15.38
CA SER A 115 3.78 2.15 -15.02
C SER A 115 4.10 0.66 -14.97
N PRO A 116 3.73 -0.08 -13.91
CA PRO A 116 3.94 -1.51 -13.87
C PRO A 116 3.23 -2.22 -15.02
N ASP A 117 3.96 -3.08 -15.70
CA ASP A 117 3.40 -3.98 -16.71
C ASP A 117 2.60 -5.09 -16.01
N PRO A 118 1.28 -5.19 -16.24
CA PRO A 118 0.47 -6.25 -15.65
C PRO A 118 0.95 -7.65 -16.01
N ASP A 119 1.51 -7.85 -17.21
CA ASP A 119 1.99 -9.16 -17.66
C ASP A 119 3.25 -9.57 -16.88
N ALA A 120 4.18 -8.63 -16.66
CA ALA A 120 5.35 -8.86 -15.81
C ALA A 120 4.97 -9.06 -14.32
N PHE A 121 3.89 -8.42 -13.85
CA PHE A 121 3.43 -8.57 -12.46
C PHE A 121 2.71 -9.91 -12.20
N TYR A 122 1.96 -10.38 -13.20
CA TYR A 122 1.17 -11.60 -13.20
C TYR A 122 1.82 -12.69 -14.08
N ASP A 123 3.11 -12.96 -13.84
CA ASP A 123 3.89 -13.91 -14.64
C ASP A 123 3.39 -15.35 -14.45
N MET A 124 2.96 -15.97 -15.55
CA MET A 124 2.50 -17.37 -15.53
C MET A 124 3.62 -18.38 -15.21
N GLU A 125 4.89 -18.00 -15.35
CA GLU A 125 6.04 -18.83 -14.99
C GLU A 125 6.16 -19.02 -13.46
N ASP A 126 5.58 -18.12 -12.68
CA ASP A 126 5.56 -18.22 -11.21
C ASP A 126 4.52 -19.21 -10.66
N ILE A 127 3.70 -19.82 -11.53
CA ILE A 127 2.68 -20.79 -11.10
C ILE A 127 3.34 -22.09 -10.64
N GLN A 128 3.09 -22.44 -9.37
CA GLN A 128 3.49 -23.71 -8.79
C GLN A 128 2.30 -24.66 -8.75
N VAL A 129 2.47 -25.88 -9.25
CA VAL A 129 1.41 -26.91 -9.24
C VAL A 129 1.86 -28.12 -8.45
N THR A 130 1.11 -28.44 -7.41
CA THR A 130 1.39 -29.55 -6.48
C THR A 130 0.19 -30.49 -6.41
N GLN A 131 0.45 -31.77 -6.12
CA GLN A 131 -0.60 -32.75 -5.85
C GLN A 131 -0.84 -32.83 -4.35
N THR A 132 -2.10 -32.84 -3.94
CA THR A 132 -2.52 -32.98 -2.54
C THR A 132 -2.63 -34.45 -2.14
N ASP A 133 -2.67 -34.73 -0.83
CA ASP A 133 -2.71 -36.10 -0.29
C ASP A 133 -3.98 -36.88 -0.69
N ASP A 134 -5.06 -36.18 -1.05
CA ASP A 134 -6.32 -36.76 -1.54
C ASP A 134 -6.31 -37.03 -3.06
N GLY A 135 -5.18 -36.78 -3.73
CA GLY A 135 -4.98 -37.04 -5.15
C GLY A 135 -5.42 -35.91 -6.08
N ARG A 136 -5.96 -34.81 -5.55
CA ARG A 136 -6.28 -33.59 -6.32
C ARG A 136 -5.03 -32.79 -6.66
N TRP A 137 -5.17 -31.83 -7.56
CA TRP A 137 -4.09 -30.94 -7.98
C TRP A 137 -4.43 -29.51 -7.64
N VAL A 138 -3.47 -28.79 -7.05
CA VAL A 138 -3.61 -27.38 -6.71
C VAL A 138 -2.53 -26.61 -7.44
N ALA A 139 -2.93 -25.58 -8.18
CA ALA A 139 -2.03 -24.57 -8.71
C ALA A 139 -2.12 -23.31 -7.84
N VAL A 140 -0.97 -22.71 -7.53
CA VAL A 140 -0.83 -21.50 -6.72
C VAL A 140 0.11 -20.54 -7.42
N HIS A 141 -0.28 -19.27 -7.46
CA HIS A 141 0.56 -18.16 -7.88
C HIS A 141 0.91 -17.31 -6.66
N PRO A 142 2.14 -16.77 -6.53
CA PRO A 142 2.56 -15.98 -5.37
C PRO A 142 1.71 -14.72 -5.13
N ARG A 143 0.97 -14.25 -6.13
CA ARG A 143 0.00 -13.13 -6.01
C ARG A 143 -1.37 -13.53 -5.42
N GLY A 144 -1.42 -14.61 -4.65
CA GLY A 144 -2.62 -15.04 -3.93
C GLY A 144 -3.73 -15.61 -4.82
N LEU A 145 -3.39 -16.11 -6.01
CA LEU A 145 -4.33 -16.85 -6.86
C LEU A 145 -4.10 -18.34 -6.66
N SER A 146 -5.19 -19.10 -6.55
CA SER A 146 -5.12 -20.54 -6.49
C SER A 146 -6.31 -21.18 -7.19
N PHE A 147 -6.11 -22.40 -7.66
CA PHE A 147 -7.17 -23.20 -8.25
C PHE A 147 -6.91 -24.69 -7.99
N ASP A 148 -7.95 -25.39 -7.60
CA ASP A 148 -7.94 -26.82 -7.33
C ASP A 148 -8.74 -27.56 -8.41
N ALA A 149 -8.16 -28.61 -8.99
CA ALA A 149 -8.82 -29.48 -9.94
C ALA A 149 -8.45 -30.96 -9.81
N ALA A 150 -9.15 -31.81 -10.57
CA ALA A 150 -8.89 -33.26 -10.59
C ALA A 150 -7.58 -33.61 -11.32
N THR A 151 -7.12 -32.76 -12.23
CA THR A 151 -5.90 -32.98 -13.00
C THR A 151 -4.93 -31.81 -12.92
N LYS A 152 -3.63 -32.09 -13.09
CA LYS A 152 -2.57 -31.06 -13.11
C LYS A 152 -2.85 -29.96 -14.14
N THR A 153 -3.29 -30.34 -15.33
CA THR A 153 -3.55 -29.41 -16.44
C THR A 153 -4.74 -28.51 -16.15
N GLU A 154 -5.83 -29.04 -15.57
CA GLU A 154 -6.98 -28.23 -15.17
C GLU A 154 -6.62 -27.25 -14.05
N ALA A 155 -5.83 -27.69 -13.07
CA ALA A 155 -5.37 -26.82 -11.98
C ALA A 155 -4.56 -25.63 -12.54
N TYR A 156 -3.59 -25.92 -13.41
CA TYR A 156 -2.79 -24.89 -14.07
C TYR A 156 -3.66 -23.95 -14.93
N ALA A 157 -4.52 -24.50 -15.79
CA ALA A 157 -5.40 -23.71 -16.65
C ALA A 157 -6.32 -22.78 -15.84
N GLY A 158 -6.85 -23.25 -14.71
CA GLY A 158 -7.69 -22.44 -13.84
C GLY A 158 -6.98 -21.23 -13.24
N VAL A 159 -5.69 -21.34 -12.90
CA VAL A 159 -4.88 -20.18 -12.45
C VAL A 159 -4.53 -19.27 -13.62
N VAL A 160 -4.17 -19.81 -14.79
CA VAL A 160 -3.91 -19.02 -16.00
C VAL A 160 -5.13 -18.19 -16.41
N ASP A 161 -6.33 -18.76 -16.35
CA ASP A 161 -7.56 -18.02 -16.65
C ASP A 161 -7.81 -16.89 -15.64
N GLN A 162 -7.49 -17.10 -14.36
CA GLN A 162 -7.56 -16.03 -13.36
C GLN A 162 -6.54 -14.92 -13.63
N LEU A 163 -5.28 -15.26 -13.96
CA LEU A 163 -4.24 -14.29 -14.32
C LEU A 163 -4.68 -13.47 -15.55
N ARG A 164 -5.17 -14.13 -16.59
CA ARG A 164 -5.69 -13.47 -17.80
C ARG A 164 -6.78 -12.46 -17.46
N GLN A 165 -7.76 -12.82 -16.63
CA GLN A 165 -8.81 -11.89 -16.21
C GLN A 165 -8.26 -10.69 -15.42
N ARG A 166 -7.23 -10.90 -14.59
CA ARG A 166 -6.57 -9.82 -13.83
C ARG A 166 -5.79 -8.88 -14.74
N ILE A 167 -5.02 -9.42 -15.69
CA ILE A 167 -4.26 -8.66 -16.69
C ILE A 167 -5.22 -7.84 -17.57
N GLU A 168 -6.29 -8.46 -18.08
CA GLU A 168 -7.32 -7.78 -18.88
C GLU A 168 -7.98 -6.64 -18.08
N ARG A 169 -8.31 -6.86 -16.80
CA ARG A 169 -8.83 -5.80 -15.93
C ARG A 169 -7.83 -4.67 -15.74
N ALA A 170 -6.58 -4.99 -15.42
CA ALA A 170 -5.53 -4.00 -15.20
C ALA A 170 -5.31 -3.11 -16.43
N ARG A 171 -5.30 -3.70 -17.63
CA ARG A 171 -5.19 -2.97 -18.90
C ARG A 171 -6.39 -2.05 -19.17
N ASN A 172 -7.59 -2.47 -18.78
CA ASN A 172 -8.82 -1.68 -18.97
C ASN A 172 -8.97 -0.55 -17.92
N GLU A 173 -8.34 -0.67 -16.76
CA GLU A 173 -8.36 0.32 -15.68
C GLU A 173 -7.23 1.36 -15.79
N GLN A 174 -6.17 1.08 -16.55
CA GLN A 174 -5.19 2.09 -16.92
C GLN A 174 -5.88 3.14 -17.81
N PRO A 175 -5.95 4.42 -17.41
CA PRO A 175 -6.46 5.46 -18.29
C PRO A 175 -5.60 5.47 -19.55
N ASN A 176 -6.23 5.44 -20.72
CA ASN A 176 -5.57 5.62 -22.01
C ASN A 176 -4.86 6.99 -22.03
N GLU A 177 -3.61 7.07 -21.56
CA GLU A 177 -2.67 8.11 -21.94
C GLU A 177 -2.19 7.80 -23.35
N ASN A 178 -3.08 7.98 -24.34
CA ASN A 178 -2.82 8.19 -25.77
C ASN A 178 -4.11 7.96 -26.58
N GLN A 179 -5.04 8.91 -26.52
CA GLN A 179 -5.91 9.26 -27.66
C GLN A 179 -6.10 10.77 -27.72
#